data_AF-A0A3A8ILY5-F1
#
_entry.id   AF-A0A3A8ILY5-F1
#
_cell.length_a   1.000
_cell.length_b   1.000
_cell.length_c   1.000
_cell.angle_alpha   90.00
_cell.angle_beta   90.00
_cell.angle_gamma   90.00
#
_symmetry.space_group_name_H-M   'P 1'
#
loop_
_entity.id
_entity.type
_entity.pdbx_description
1 polymer ?
#
loop_
_entity_poly.entity_id
_entity_poly.type
_entity_poly.pdbx_seq_one_letter_code
_entity_poly.pdbx_strand_id
1 'polypeptide(L)'
;MNAPANRRFVFRLATMVNTRLIGLEHLIPWADAWVLKLEAPPLWLLELCTTQDLHAARGLLLRAACHPTDPFGRDEQDAEHLACLFVRYRQGALSWAAFLEEGGRYLDGANGSRTCEELYSLLNALEQQGHAQNMERAQSTEIERSLRGALQQVESVYRLLAAMTRTGG
;
A
#
# COMPACT_ATOMS: atom_id res chain seq x y z
N MET A 1 9.39 5.06 15.43
CA MET A 1 8.40 5.71 14.54
C MET A 1 9.17 6.25 13.34
N ASN A 2 8.87 5.84 12.11
CA ASN A 2 9.63 6.29 10.95
C ASN A 2 9.33 7.77 10.66
N ALA A 3 10.39 8.54 10.42
CA ALA A 3 10.34 9.98 10.24
C ALA A 3 9.80 10.39 8.86
N PRO A 4 9.14 11.56 8.73
CA PRO A 4 8.74 12.13 7.43
C PRO A 4 9.95 12.41 6.52
N ALA A 5 11.17 12.48 7.05
CA ALA A 5 12.41 12.52 6.26
C ALA A 5 12.74 11.18 5.58
N ASN A 6 12.18 10.06 6.05
CA ASN A 6 12.36 8.75 5.43
C ASN A 6 11.44 8.63 4.21
N ARG A 7 11.97 8.99 3.04
CA ARG A 7 11.23 9.00 1.76
C ARG A 7 10.63 7.65 1.41
N ARG A 8 11.32 6.55 1.71
CA ARG A 8 10.82 5.20 1.46
C ARG A 8 9.55 4.92 2.27
N PHE A 9 9.54 5.34 3.52
CA PHE A 9 8.36 5.25 4.37
C PHE A 9 7.22 6.13 3.83
N VAL A 10 7.51 7.36 3.40
CA VAL A 10 6.52 8.27 2.80
C VAL A 10 5.94 7.69 1.49
N PHE A 11 6.78 7.10 0.64
CA PHE A 11 6.34 6.39 -0.57
C PHE A 11 5.39 5.24 -0.22
N ARG A 12 5.73 4.46 0.80
CA ARG A 12 4.87 3.37 1.27
C ARG A 12 3.52 3.89 1.77
N LEU A 13 3.49 5.00 2.51
CA LEU A 13 2.22 5.64 2.88
C LEU A 13 1.41 6.01 1.64
N ALA A 14 2.04 6.61 0.62
CA ALA A 14 1.37 6.89 -0.66
C ALA A 14 0.82 5.63 -1.33
N THR A 15 1.55 4.51 -1.32
CA THR A 15 1.10 3.22 -1.85
C THR A 15 -0.08 2.65 -1.06
N MET A 16 -0.03 2.71 0.27
CA MET A 16 -1.12 2.26 1.15
C MET A 16 -2.39 3.11 0.97
N VAL A 17 -2.25 4.42 0.75
CA VAL A 17 -3.37 5.31 0.40
C VAL A 17 -3.93 4.97 -0.97
N ASN A 18 -3.07 4.80 -1.97
CA ASN A 18 -3.48 4.51 -3.35
C ASN A 18 -4.27 3.19 -3.44
N THR A 19 -3.87 2.19 -2.66
CA THR A 19 -4.53 0.88 -2.57
C THR A 19 -5.73 0.87 -1.61
N ARG A 20 -6.04 2.01 -0.98
CA ARG A 20 -7.10 2.18 0.03
C ARG A 20 -6.92 1.28 1.26
N LEU A 21 -5.70 0.86 1.57
CA LEU A 21 -5.40 0.15 2.81
C LEU A 21 -5.46 1.10 4.02
N ILE A 22 -5.16 2.38 3.82
CA ILE A 22 -5.31 3.45 4.82
C ILE A 22 -6.00 4.68 4.22
N GLY A 23 -6.76 5.40 5.04
CA GLY A 23 -7.39 6.68 4.70
C GLY A 23 -6.83 7.87 5.48
N LEU A 24 -7.55 9.00 5.41
CA LEU A 24 -7.18 10.25 6.10
C LEU A 24 -7.19 10.08 7.63
N GLU A 25 -8.09 9.25 8.14
CA GLU A 25 -8.21 8.91 9.55
C GLU A 25 -6.94 8.26 10.11
N HIS A 26 -6.11 7.66 9.26
CA HIS A 26 -4.80 7.13 9.64
C HIS A 26 -3.67 8.16 9.43
N LEU A 27 -3.75 8.93 8.34
CA LEU A 27 -2.70 9.86 7.93
C LEU A 27 -2.62 11.10 8.82
N ILE A 28 -3.76 11.70 9.16
CA ILE A 28 -3.81 12.97 9.92
C ILE A 28 -3.17 12.79 11.30
N PRO A 29 -3.54 11.78 12.13
CA PRO A 29 -2.89 11.58 13.43
C PRO A 29 -1.38 11.34 13.33
N TRP A 30 -0.94 10.65 12.28
CA TRP A 30 0.49 10.46 12.04
C TRP A 30 1.19 11.78 11.69
N ALA A 31 0.58 12.60 10.84
CA ALA A 31 1.11 13.90 10.44
C ALA A 31 1.17 14.86 11.63
N ASP A 32 0.08 14.98 12.40
CA ASP A 32 -0.01 15.79 13.62
C ASP A 32 1.08 15.41 14.63
N ALA A 33 1.27 14.11 14.86
CA ALA A 33 2.28 13.61 15.79
C ALA A 33 3.72 14.00 15.39
N TRP A 34 3.98 14.24 14.10
CA TRP A 34 5.27 14.72 13.62
C TRP A 34 5.36 16.25 13.59
N VAL A 35 4.28 16.96 13.24
CA VAL A 35 4.22 18.42 13.33
C VAL A 35 4.55 18.90 14.75
N LEU A 36 4.00 18.22 15.77
CA LEU A 36 4.27 18.54 17.17
C LEU A 36 5.72 18.27 17.63
N LYS A 37 6.46 17.42 16.90
CA LYS A 37 7.84 17.03 17.26
C LYS A 37 8.91 17.82 16.55
N LEU A 38 8.58 18.39 15.39
CA LEU A 38 9.55 19.10 14.56
C LEU A 38 9.53 20.59 14.93
N GLU A 39 10.71 21.17 15.17
CA GLU A 39 10.82 22.61 15.40
C GLU A 39 10.41 23.42 14.15
N ALA A 40 10.69 22.87 12.96
CA ALA A 40 10.33 23.44 11.67
C ALA A 40 9.76 22.35 10.74
N PRO A 41 8.46 22.01 10.85
CA PRO A 41 7.85 20.99 10.01
C PRO A 41 7.79 21.43 8.54
N PRO A 42 8.03 20.52 7.58
CA PRO A 42 7.96 20.87 6.16
C PRO A 42 6.51 21.17 5.76
N LEU A 43 6.33 22.09 4.80
CA LEU A 43 5.00 22.57 4.37
C LEU A 43 4.06 21.44 3.98
N TRP A 44 4.53 20.44 3.23
CA TRP A 44 3.70 19.32 2.79
C TRP A 44 3.09 18.53 3.97
N LEU A 45 3.78 18.49 5.11
CA LEU A 45 3.31 17.79 6.30
C LEU A 45 2.23 18.61 7.01
N LEU A 46 2.36 19.93 7.05
CA LEU A 46 1.32 20.84 7.54
C LEU A 46 0.06 20.77 6.66
N GLU A 47 0.24 20.80 5.33
CA GLU A 47 -0.86 20.65 4.37
C GLU A 47 -1.58 19.31 4.56
N LEU A 48 -0.83 18.23 4.82
CA LEU A 48 -1.39 16.90 5.06
C LEU A 48 -2.26 16.83 6.32
N CYS A 49 -1.97 17.63 7.36
CA CYS A 49 -2.80 17.68 8.58
C CYS A 49 -4.18 18.32 8.31
N THR A 50 -4.25 19.19 7.30
CA THR A 50 -5.46 19.97 6.98
C THR A 50 -6.25 19.45 5.79
N THR A 51 -5.69 18.52 5.02
CA THR A 51 -6.34 18.00 3.81
C THR A 51 -7.59 17.20 4.16
N GLN A 52 -8.67 17.44 3.43
CA GLN A 52 -9.93 16.69 3.52
C GLN A 52 -10.12 15.73 2.34
N ASP A 53 -9.21 15.76 1.37
CA ASP A 53 -9.24 14.95 0.17
C ASP A 53 -8.10 13.93 0.16
N LEU A 54 -8.45 12.66 0.00
CA LEU A 54 -7.48 11.55 0.00
C LEU A 54 -6.60 11.59 -1.26
N HIS A 55 -7.12 12.10 -2.38
CA HIS A 55 -6.33 12.25 -3.60
C HIS A 55 -5.26 13.33 -3.44
N ALA A 56 -5.59 14.49 -2.86
CA ALA A 56 -4.65 15.54 -2.50
C ALA A 56 -3.60 15.05 -1.49
N ALA A 57 -4.02 14.28 -0.47
CA ALA A 57 -3.11 13.65 0.49
C ALA A 57 -2.09 12.74 -0.20
N ARG A 58 -2.55 11.89 -1.13
CA ARG A 58 -1.67 11.04 -1.95
C ARG A 58 -0.69 11.89 -2.76
N GLY A 59 -1.16 12.97 -3.39
CA GLY A 59 -0.32 13.88 -4.17
C GLY A 59 0.78 14.53 -3.33
N LEU A 60 0.49 14.91 -2.08
CA LEU A 60 1.48 15.42 -1.13
C LEU A 60 2.55 14.37 -0.81
N LEU A 61 2.13 13.15 -0.47
CA LEU A 61 3.04 12.05 -0.15
C LEU A 61 3.94 11.68 -1.33
N LEU A 62 3.39 11.59 -2.54
CA LEU A 62 4.17 11.30 -3.75
C LEU A 62 5.20 12.40 -4.04
N ARG A 63 4.80 13.68 -3.97
CA ARG A 63 5.74 14.80 -4.15
C ARG A 63 6.85 14.80 -3.11
N ALA A 64 6.54 14.46 -1.86
CA ALA A 64 7.51 14.38 -0.78
C ALA A 64 8.45 13.15 -0.89
N ALA A 65 7.96 12.06 -1.49
CA ALA A 65 8.73 10.83 -1.69
C ALA A 65 9.64 10.89 -2.93
N CYS A 66 9.19 11.52 -4.01
CA CYS A 66 9.88 11.51 -5.30
C CYS A 66 11.15 12.39 -5.32
N HIS A 67 12.22 11.85 -5.90
CA HIS A 67 13.43 12.57 -6.30
C HIS A 67 13.77 12.17 -7.73
N PRO A 68 14.37 13.04 -8.57
CA PRO A 68 14.76 12.71 -9.94
C PRO A 68 15.75 11.53 -10.09
N THR A 69 16.29 11.02 -8.99
CA THR A 69 17.22 9.89 -8.95
C THR A 69 16.66 8.78 -8.07
N ASP A 70 15.37 8.48 -8.22
CA ASP A 70 14.67 7.52 -7.36
C ASP A 70 15.41 6.17 -7.33
N PRO A 71 16.02 5.78 -6.19
CA PRO A 71 16.80 4.56 -6.09
C PRO A 71 15.90 3.33 -5.82
N PHE A 72 14.58 3.49 -5.69
CA PHE A 72 13.68 2.38 -5.38
C PHE A 72 13.47 1.51 -6.62
N GLY A 73 13.86 0.23 -6.53
CA GLY A 73 13.65 -0.72 -7.61
C GLY A 73 12.17 -0.91 -7.91
N ARG A 74 11.80 -0.91 -9.20
CA ARG A 74 10.43 -1.11 -9.68
C ARG A 74 9.77 -2.35 -9.05
N ASP A 75 10.49 -3.46 -8.99
CA ASP A 75 10.02 -4.72 -8.39
C ASP A 75 9.64 -4.59 -6.91
N GLU A 76 10.35 -3.75 -6.17
CA GLU A 76 10.05 -3.52 -4.76
C GLU A 76 8.78 -2.69 -4.61
N GLN A 77 8.57 -1.71 -5.49
CA GLN A 77 7.32 -0.95 -5.52
C GLN A 77 6.14 -1.84 -5.91
N ASP A 78 6.33 -2.76 -6.86
CA ASP A 78 5.31 -3.73 -7.26
C ASP A 78 4.94 -4.67 -6.12
N ALA A 79 5.95 -5.21 -5.44
CA ALA A 79 5.75 -6.07 -4.28
C ALA A 79 5.04 -5.33 -3.14
N GLU A 80 5.38 -4.06 -2.85
CA GLU A 80 4.71 -3.26 -1.83
C GLU A 80 3.25 -2.96 -2.20
N HIS A 81 2.95 -2.69 -3.48
CA HIS A 81 1.58 -2.49 -3.94
C HIS A 81 0.72 -3.75 -3.78
N LEU A 82 1.21 -4.89 -4.28
CA LEU A 82 0.52 -6.17 -4.16
C LEU A 82 0.36 -6.59 -2.69
N ALA A 83 1.36 -6.35 -1.85
CA ALA A 83 1.24 -6.59 -0.41
C ALA A 83 0.11 -5.79 0.23
N CYS A 84 -0.10 -4.52 -0.17
CA CYS A 84 -1.21 -3.72 0.34
C CYS A 84 -2.58 -4.29 -0.07
N LEU A 85 -2.73 -4.70 -1.33
CA LEU A 85 -3.95 -5.38 -1.81
C LEU A 85 -4.18 -6.71 -1.09
N PHE A 86 -3.11 -7.47 -0.85
CA PHE A 86 -3.19 -8.76 -0.16
C PHE A 86 -3.62 -8.60 1.31
N VAL A 87 -3.14 -7.55 2.01
CA VAL A 87 -3.62 -7.22 3.35
C VAL A 87 -5.12 -6.90 3.35
N ARG A 88 -5.61 -6.15 2.35
CA ARG A 88 -7.06 -5.90 2.19
C ARG A 88 -7.84 -7.19 1.96
N TYR A 89 -7.31 -8.11 1.15
CA TYR A 89 -7.88 -9.44 0.95
C TYR A 89 -7.98 -10.21 2.27
N ARG A 90 -6.88 -10.28 3.06
CA ARG A 90 -6.86 -10.95 4.37
C ARG A 90 -7.86 -10.36 5.37
N GLN A 91 -8.17 -9.08 5.26
CA GLN A 91 -9.14 -8.40 6.11
C GLN A 91 -10.58 -8.55 5.62
N GLY A 92 -10.81 -9.23 4.49
CA GLY A 92 -12.13 -9.40 3.87
C GLY A 92 -12.63 -8.14 3.14
N ALA A 93 -11.78 -7.11 2.98
CA ALA A 93 -12.12 -5.86 2.28
C ALA A 93 -11.92 -5.94 0.76
N LEU A 94 -11.42 -7.08 0.27
CA LEU A 94 -11.19 -7.38 -1.15
C LEU A 94 -11.43 -8.88 -1.34
N SER A 95 -12.14 -9.28 -2.39
CA SER A 95 -12.25 -10.70 -2.75
C SER A 95 -10.97 -11.17 -3.45
N TRP A 96 -10.73 -12.48 -3.54
CA TRP A 96 -9.56 -13.00 -4.24
C TRP A 96 -9.55 -12.64 -5.74
N ALA A 97 -10.71 -12.73 -6.40
CA ALA A 97 -10.86 -12.30 -7.78
C ALA A 97 -10.52 -10.81 -7.96
N ALA A 98 -11.01 -9.95 -7.06
CA ALA A 98 -10.70 -8.51 -7.11
C ALA A 98 -9.23 -8.22 -6.81
N PHE A 99 -8.58 -9.00 -5.95
CA PHE A 99 -7.13 -8.92 -5.74
C PHE A 99 -6.34 -9.20 -7.03
N LEU A 100 -6.69 -10.28 -7.73
CA LEU A 100 -6.02 -10.66 -8.99
C LEU A 100 -6.27 -9.62 -10.08
N GLU A 101 -7.50 -9.11 -10.19
CA GLU A 101 -7.86 -8.09 -11.17
C GLU A 101 -7.20 -6.73 -10.89
N GLU A 102 -7.30 -6.21 -9.66
CA GLU A 102 -6.68 -4.93 -9.28
C GLU A 102 -5.15 -5.01 -9.39
N GLY A 103 -4.55 -6.12 -8.95
CA GLY A 103 -3.11 -6.35 -9.06
C GLY A 103 -2.66 -6.48 -10.52
N GLY A 104 -3.39 -7.23 -11.35
CA GLY A 104 -3.09 -7.38 -12.78
C GLY A 104 -3.13 -6.04 -13.51
N ARG A 105 -4.18 -5.24 -13.26
CA ARG A 105 -4.33 -3.90 -13.83
C ARG A 105 -3.19 -2.96 -13.43
N TYR A 106 -2.74 -3.06 -12.17
CA TYR A 106 -1.60 -2.29 -11.71
C TYR A 106 -0.31 -2.67 -12.44
N LEU A 107 -0.04 -3.98 -12.57
CA LEU A 107 1.17 -4.49 -13.21
C LEU A 107 1.20 -4.22 -14.72
N ASP A 108 0.04 -4.11 -15.38
CA ASP A 108 -0.07 -3.82 -16.81
C ASP A 108 0.53 -2.45 -17.18
N GLY A 109 0.47 -1.50 -16.24
CA GLY A 109 1.12 -0.19 -16.36
C GLY A 109 2.52 -0.13 -15.72
N ALA A 110 3.02 -1.23 -15.15
CA ALA A 110 4.29 -1.28 -14.45
C ALA A 110 5.37 -1.95 -15.33
N ASN A 111 6.59 -1.41 -15.30
CA ASN A 111 7.73 -1.96 -16.05
C ASN A 111 8.64 -2.83 -15.14
N GLY A 112 8.03 -3.58 -14.21
CA GLY A 112 8.75 -4.46 -13.29
C GLY A 112 9.01 -5.86 -13.85
N SER A 113 9.70 -6.70 -13.08
CA SER A 113 9.93 -8.11 -13.45
C SER A 113 8.67 -8.98 -13.32
N ARG A 114 7.74 -8.59 -12.43
CA ARG A 114 6.46 -9.27 -12.27
C ARG A 114 5.46 -8.75 -13.29
N THR A 115 4.83 -9.66 -14.03
CA THR A 115 3.97 -9.29 -15.16
C THR A 115 2.48 -9.39 -14.83
N CYS A 116 1.65 -8.63 -15.55
CA CYS A 116 0.20 -8.67 -15.36
C CYS A 116 -0.41 -10.03 -15.75
N GLU A 117 0.21 -10.72 -16.70
CA GLU A 117 -0.19 -12.04 -17.17
C GLU A 117 -0.15 -13.09 -16.06
N GLU A 118 0.78 -12.98 -15.09
CA GLU A 118 0.81 -13.87 -13.93
C GLU A 118 -0.52 -13.84 -13.19
N LEU A 119 -1.05 -12.65 -12.88
CA LEU A 119 -2.28 -12.48 -12.10
C LEU A 119 -3.53 -12.77 -12.93
N TYR A 120 -3.56 -12.35 -14.19
CA TYR A 120 -4.68 -12.66 -15.09
C TYR A 120 -4.78 -14.15 -15.39
N SER A 121 -3.67 -14.88 -15.48
CA SER A 121 -3.70 -16.34 -15.66
C SER A 121 -4.34 -17.04 -14.46
N LEU A 122 -4.04 -16.57 -13.23
CA LEU A 122 -4.66 -17.10 -12.02
C LEU A 122 -6.17 -16.77 -11.97
N LEU A 123 -6.56 -15.58 -12.42
CA LEU A 123 -7.96 -15.16 -12.48
C LEU A 123 -8.74 -16.03 -13.47
N ASN A 124 -8.22 -16.23 -14.67
CA ASN A 124 -8.83 -17.09 -15.68
C ASN A 124 -8.99 -18.53 -15.15
N ALA A 125 -7.98 -19.06 -14.45
CA ALA A 125 -8.07 -20.39 -13.83
C ALA A 125 -9.17 -20.43 -12.75
N LEU A 126 -9.27 -19.37 -11.93
CA LEU A 126 -10.30 -19.23 -10.89
C LEU A 126 -11.72 -19.28 -11.48
N GLU A 127 -11.95 -18.55 -12.56
CA GLU A 127 -13.23 -18.47 -13.25
C GLU A 127 -13.62 -19.80 -13.90
N GLN A 128 -12.67 -20.49 -14.54
CA GLN A 128 -12.91 -21.79 -15.21
C GLN A 128 -13.39 -22.88 -14.25
N GLN A 129 -13.00 -22.83 -12.97
CA GLN A 129 -13.43 -23.81 -11.97
C GLN A 129 -14.57 -23.30 -11.07
N GLY A 130 -15.22 -22.18 -11.42
CA GLY A 130 -16.34 -21.65 -10.67
C GLY A 130 -15.98 -21.18 -9.25
N HIS A 131 -14.80 -20.56 -9.09
CA HIS A 131 -14.33 -20.01 -7.80
C HIS A 131 -14.16 -21.06 -6.69
N ALA A 132 -13.59 -22.22 -7.05
CA ALA A 132 -13.30 -23.27 -6.08
C ALA A 132 -12.37 -22.78 -4.94
N GLN A 133 -12.85 -22.84 -3.69
CA GLN A 133 -12.13 -22.36 -2.50
C GLN A 133 -10.73 -22.99 -2.33
N ASN A 134 -10.56 -24.25 -2.72
CA ASN A 134 -9.27 -24.94 -2.65
C ASN A 134 -8.22 -24.30 -3.57
N MET A 135 -8.63 -23.82 -4.74
CA MET A 135 -7.73 -23.16 -5.67
C MET A 135 -7.37 -21.76 -5.19
N GLU A 136 -8.35 -20.98 -4.72
CA GLU A 136 -8.08 -19.69 -4.08
C GLU A 136 -7.06 -19.84 -2.95
N ARG A 137 -7.24 -20.84 -2.08
CA ARG A 137 -6.32 -21.12 -0.99
C ARG A 137 -4.91 -21.47 -1.48
N ALA A 138 -4.80 -22.27 -2.53
CA ALA A 138 -3.51 -22.63 -3.12
C ALA A 138 -2.81 -21.40 -3.75
N GLN A 139 -3.53 -20.62 -4.56
CA GLN A 139 -3.01 -19.43 -5.23
C GLN A 139 -2.61 -18.35 -4.21
N SER A 140 -3.45 -18.08 -3.22
CA SER A 140 -3.16 -17.09 -2.17
C SER A 140 -1.95 -17.47 -1.32
N THR A 141 -1.79 -18.74 -0.98
CA THR A 141 -0.60 -19.23 -0.23
C THR A 141 0.70 -19.02 -1.01
N GLU A 142 0.68 -19.26 -2.33
CA GLU A 142 1.84 -19.05 -3.19
C GLU A 142 2.22 -17.56 -3.26
N ILE A 143 1.22 -16.72 -3.51
CA ILE A 143 1.41 -15.27 -3.60
C ILE A 143 1.89 -14.70 -2.26
N GLU A 144 1.30 -15.12 -1.13
CA GLU A 144 1.74 -14.72 0.20
C GLU A 144 3.22 -15.05 0.42
N ARG A 145 3.66 -16.26 0.04
CA ARG A 145 5.07 -16.67 0.16
C ARG A 145 5.97 -15.76 -0.67
N SER A 146 5.58 -15.45 -1.90
CA SER A 146 6.34 -14.59 -2.80
C SER A 146 6.42 -13.13 -2.31
N LEU A 147 5.41 -12.67 -1.56
CA LEU A 147 5.31 -11.29 -1.06
C LEU A 147 5.77 -11.12 0.39
N ARG A 148 6.29 -12.18 1.05
CA ARG A 148 6.58 -12.20 2.50
C ARG A 148 7.31 -10.96 3.02
N GLY A 149 8.37 -10.53 2.33
CA GLY A 149 9.16 -9.37 2.74
C GLY A 149 8.35 -8.06 2.69
N ALA A 150 7.63 -7.83 1.60
CA ALA A 150 6.78 -6.66 1.43
C ALA A 150 5.59 -6.67 2.42
N LEU A 151 4.97 -7.83 2.64
CA LEU A 151 3.90 -8.01 3.62
C LEU A 151 4.35 -7.63 5.03
N GLN A 152 5.51 -8.14 5.47
CA GLN A 152 6.06 -7.80 6.79
C GLN A 152 6.21 -6.27 6.96
N GLN A 153 6.68 -5.59 5.91
CA GLN A 153 6.87 -4.15 5.92
C GLN A 153 5.54 -3.40 5.97
N VAL A 154 4.60 -3.71 5.08
CA VAL A 154 3.28 -3.07 5.01
C VAL A 154 2.50 -3.27 6.32
N GLU A 155 2.46 -4.50 6.85
CA GLU A 155 1.74 -4.83 8.09
C GLU A 155 2.36 -4.16 9.32
N SER A 156 3.68 -3.98 9.35
CA SER A 156 4.34 -3.24 10.43
C SER A 156 3.90 -1.78 10.47
N VAL A 157 3.80 -1.14 9.31
CA VAL A 157 3.36 0.25 9.18
C VAL A 157 1.87 0.38 9.47
N TYR A 158 1.05 -0.52 8.92
CA TYR A 158 -0.39 -0.53 9.16
C TYR A 158 -0.72 -0.63 10.66
N ARG A 159 -0.09 -1.57 11.38
CA ARG A 159 -0.29 -1.72 12.83
C ARG A 159 0.12 -0.47 13.62
N LEU A 160 1.20 0.19 13.20
CA LEU A 160 1.65 1.43 13.82
C LEU A 160 0.62 2.54 13.65
N LEU A 161 0.09 2.73 12.44
CA LEU A 161 -0.92 3.75 12.16
C LEU A 161 -2.25 3.43 12.88
N ALA A 162 -2.69 2.17 12.84
CA ALA A 162 -3.91 1.73 13.52
C ALA A 162 -3.81 1.82 15.06
N ALA A 163 -2.61 1.81 15.63
CA ALA A 163 -2.43 2.09 17.06
C ALA A 163 -2.64 3.58 17.37
N MET A 164 -2.17 4.49 16.50
CA MET A 164 -2.32 5.93 16.68
C MET A 164 -3.78 6.38 16.62
N THR A 165 -4.57 5.81 15.72
CA THR A 165 -6.00 6.13 15.59
C THR A 165 -6.80 5.76 16.84
N ARG A 166 -6.41 4.69 17.55
CA ARG A 166 -7.06 4.25 18.79
C ARG A 166 -6.70 5.08 20.02
N THR A 167 -5.55 5.75 20.00
CA THR A 167 -5.08 6.59 21.13
C THR A 167 -5.51 8.05 21.02
N GLY A 168 -6.02 8.48 19.86
CA GLY A 168 -6.48 9.85 19.60
C GLY A 168 -7.99 10.04 19.62
N GLY A 169 -8.75 9.06 20.12
CA GLY A 169 -10.20 9.09 20.26
C GLY A 169 -10.66 9.21 21.71
#